data_AF-A0A3P8NR41-F1
#
_entry.id   AF-A0A3P8NR41-F1
#
_cell.length_a   1.000
_cell.length_b   1.000
_cell.length_c   1.000
_cell.angle_alpha   90.00
_cell.angle_beta   90.00
_cell.angle_gamma   90.00
#
_symmetry.space_group_name_H-M   'P 1'
#
loop_
_entity.id
_entity.type
_entity.pdbx_description
1 polymer ?
#
loop_
_entity_poly.entity_id
_entity_poly.type
_entity_poly.pdbx_seq_one_letter_code
_entity_poly.pdbx_strand_id
1 'polypeptide(L)'
;MVIGEVTMLNTLKHYKANDGGTIKVLSKKTHPPLSPQGSVKDDENFSGKYFHLIDPDVDEDQTKNPERKKLKLKEVHLTKLLSTKVAVHSFVEKLFRSIWGLTLSRSPFAVKYFFDFLDTQAENMKITDPDVLHIWKTNSLPLRFWINILKNPQFVFDMEKTPHMDGCLSVIAQAFMDSFSLSEMQLGKYAPTNKLLYAKDIPKFKQEVKMYYKQIRDQSPVTPAEFKDFLHEESKKHENEFNEAAALKELYKFIERYFTEIKQKLDENGVPAELKEQLQHVKQSFDGLKSCSWS
;
A
#
# COMPACT_ATOMS: atom_id res chain seq x y z
N MET A 1 -26.41 3.24 -29.55
CA MET A 1 -27.78 2.99 -29.04
C MET A 1 -27.97 3.91 -27.86
N VAL A 2 -29.06 4.67 -27.82
CA VAL A 2 -29.37 5.56 -26.69
C VAL A 2 -30.52 4.90 -25.93
N ILE A 3 -30.35 4.72 -24.62
CA ILE A 3 -31.40 4.25 -23.71
C ILE A 3 -31.68 5.42 -22.76
N GLY A 4 -32.88 5.98 -22.80
CA GLY A 4 -33.20 7.19 -22.03
C GLY A 4 -32.26 8.34 -22.37
N GLU A 5 -31.57 8.88 -21.34
CA GLU A 5 -30.58 9.95 -21.47
C GLU A 5 -29.12 9.45 -21.61
N VAL A 6 -28.90 8.13 -21.60
CA VAL A 6 -27.56 7.53 -21.55
C VAL A 6 -27.20 6.86 -22.88
N THR A 7 -25.97 7.08 -23.33
CA THR A 7 -25.46 6.59 -24.62
C THR A 7 -24.57 5.36 -24.44
N MET A 8 -24.86 4.28 -25.16
CA MET A 8 -24.02 3.09 -25.17
C MET A 8 -22.72 3.37 -25.94
N LEU A 9 -21.58 3.07 -25.32
CA LEU A 9 -20.28 3.14 -25.98
C LEU A 9 -20.17 2.12 -27.13
N ASN A 10 -19.54 2.55 -28.22
CA ASN A 10 -19.33 1.69 -29.39
C ASN A 10 -18.28 0.61 -29.08
N THR A 11 -18.60 -0.64 -29.41
CA THR A 11 -17.73 -1.81 -29.24
C THR A 11 -17.17 -2.29 -30.58
N LEU A 12 -16.23 -3.23 -30.57
CA LEU A 12 -15.78 -3.89 -31.81
C LEU A 12 -16.94 -4.56 -32.56
N LYS A 13 -17.91 -5.13 -31.82
CA LYS A 13 -19.11 -5.73 -32.40
C LYS A 13 -20.02 -4.68 -33.05
N HIS A 14 -20.11 -3.47 -32.48
CA HIS A 14 -20.85 -2.36 -33.09
C HIS A 14 -20.31 -2.05 -34.50
N TYR A 15 -19.00 -2.04 -34.66
CA TYR A 15 -18.34 -1.81 -35.95
C TYR A 15 -18.24 -3.06 -36.84
N LYS A 16 -18.78 -4.21 -36.40
CA LYS A 16 -18.67 -5.50 -37.12
C LYS A 16 -17.22 -5.85 -37.45
N ALA A 17 -16.29 -5.55 -36.55
CA ALA A 17 -14.89 -5.94 -36.71
C ALA A 17 -14.76 -7.47 -36.68
N ASN A 18 -14.07 -8.03 -37.68
CA ASN A 18 -13.89 -9.47 -37.84
C ASN A 18 -12.58 -9.96 -37.22
N ASP A 19 -12.54 -11.26 -36.93
CA ASP A 19 -11.29 -11.93 -36.56
C ASP A 19 -10.25 -11.80 -37.68
N GLY A 20 -8.98 -11.57 -37.32
CA GLY A 20 -7.89 -11.27 -38.27
C GLY A 20 -7.98 -9.89 -38.95
N GLY A 21 -8.89 -9.00 -38.53
CA GLY A 21 -9.02 -7.67 -39.10
C GLY A 21 -7.77 -6.79 -38.91
N THR A 22 -7.44 -5.99 -39.92
CA THR A 22 -6.32 -5.03 -39.85
C THR A 22 -6.73 -3.76 -39.10
N ILE A 23 -5.94 -3.37 -38.09
CA ILE A 23 -6.11 -2.12 -37.33
C ILE A 23 -4.91 -1.21 -37.60
N LYS A 24 -5.16 0.07 -37.88
CA LYS A 24 -4.11 1.10 -37.99
C LYS A 24 -4.08 1.95 -36.71
N VAL A 25 -2.89 2.17 -36.17
CA VAL A 25 -2.67 3.07 -35.02
C VAL A 25 -2.05 4.36 -35.54
N LEU A 26 -2.65 5.50 -35.18
CA LEU A 26 -2.20 6.82 -35.62
C LEU A 26 -1.72 7.64 -34.41
N SER A 27 -0.61 8.34 -34.57
CA SER A 27 -0.12 9.30 -33.58
C SER A 27 -0.62 10.70 -33.91
N LYS A 28 -1.16 11.40 -32.91
CA LYS A 28 -1.56 12.81 -33.04
C LYS A 28 -0.39 13.73 -33.42
N LYS A 29 0.86 13.31 -33.18
CA LYS A 29 2.06 14.08 -33.55
C LYS A 29 2.36 14.04 -35.05
N THR A 30 2.09 12.92 -35.72
CA THR A 30 2.39 12.72 -37.14
C THR A 30 1.15 12.87 -38.03
N HIS A 31 -0.04 12.65 -37.47
CA HIS A 31 -1.32 12.80 -38.15
C HIS A 31 -2.27 13.62 -37.27
N PRO A 32 -2.37 14.94 -37.49
CA PRO A 32 -3.37 15.76 -36.81
C PRO A 32 -4.77 15.22 -37.15
N PRO A 33 -5.66 15.07 -36.15
CA PRO A 33 -6.96 14.46 -36.38
C PRO A 33 -7.83 15.36 -37.27
N LEU A 34 -8.44 14.76 -38.30
CA LEU A 34 -9.36 15.44 -39.24
C LEU A 34 -10.72 15.79 -38.59
N SER A 35 -11.04 15.17 -37.45
CA SER A 35 -12.23 15.45 -36.65
C SER A 35 -11.87 15.48 -35.16
N PRO A 36 -12.55 16.29 -34.33
CA PRO A 36 -12.30 16.33 -32.90
C PRO A 36 -12.91 15.11 -32.22
N GLN A 37 -12.33 13.94 -32.42
CA GLN A 37 -12.58 12.79 -31.55
C GLN A 37 -11.82 13.04 -30.25
N GLY A 38 -12.46 13.78 -29.35
CA GLY A 38 -12.03 13.97 -27.97
C GLY A 38 -12.13 12.66 -27.18
N SER A 39 -11.39 12.59 -26.08
CA SER A 39 -11.56 11.49 -25.13
C SER A 39 -12.90 11.64 -24.43
N VAL A 40 -13.82 10.69 -24.67
CA VAL A 40 -15.11 10.66 -23.94
C VAL A 40 -14.91 10.43 -22.44
N LYS A 41 -13.80 9.78 -22.05
CA LYS A 41 -13.45 9.53 -20.63
C LYS A 41 -13.13 10.81 -19.87
N ASP A 42 -12.81 11.89 -20.57
CA ASP A 42 -12.44 13.18 -19.97
C ASP A 42 -13.67 14.07 -19.74
N ASP A 43 -14.89 13.63 -20.13
CA ASP A 43 -16.13 14.31 -19.80
C ASP A 43 -16.41 14.19 -18.30
N GLU A 44 -16.58 15.32 -17.60
CA GLU A 44 -16.85 15.36 -16.16
C GLU A 44 -18.07 14.53 -15.75
N ASN A 45 -19.07 14.41 -16.64
CA ASN A 45 -20.27 13.61 -16.41
C ASN A 45 -20.26 12.29 -17.22
N PHE A 46 -19.08 11.70 -17.45
CA PHE A 46 -18.96 10.46 -18.22
C PHE A 46 -19.86 9.33 -17.70
N SER A 47 -19.89 9.12 -16.38
CA SER A 47 -20.69 8.06 -15.76
C SER A 47 -22.20 8.27 -15.83
N GLY A 48 -22.66 9.51 -16.00
CA GLY A 48 -24.08 9.83 -16.17
C GLY A 48 -24.54 9.82 -17.63
N LYS A 49 -23.63 10.14 -18.57
CA LYS A 49 -23.95 10.24 -20.00
C LYS A 49 -23.70 8.95 -20.79
N TYR A 50 -22.84 8.07 -20.30
CA TYR A 50 -22.40 6.88 -21.04
C TYR A 50 -22.52 5.60 -20.22
N PHE A 51 -22.89 4.51 -20.91
CA PHE A 51 -22.87 3.16 -20.35
C PHE A 51 -22.19 2.18 -21.32
N HIS A 52 -21.84 0.99 -20.81
CA HIS A 52 -21.19 -0.04 -21.62
C HIS A 52 -21.84 -1.41 -21.41
N LEU A 53 -21.38 -2.18 -20.42
CA LEU A 53 -21.87 -3.55 -20.19
C LEU A 53 -22.97 -3.66 -19.13
N ILE A 54 -23.10 -2.63 -18.28
CA ILE A 54 -24.11 -2.54 -17.24
C ILE A 54 -25.06 -1.42 -17.64
N ASP A 55 -26.33 -1.76 -17.69
CA ASP A 55 -27.40 -0.81 -17.99
C ASP A 55 -27.72 0.01 -16.72
N PRO A 56 -27.77 1.36 -16.80
CA PRO A 56 -28.08 2.22 -15.66
C PRO A 56 -29.48 1.99 -15.06
N ASP A 57 -30.47 1.52 -15.83
CA ASP A 57 -31.85 1.33 -15.37
C ASP A 57 -32.05 0.06 -14.52
N VAL A 58 -30.98 -0.69 -14.26
CA VAL A 58 -31.02 -1.90 -13.42
C VAL A 58 -31.35 -1.58 -11.96
N ASP A 59 -31.22 -0.32 -11.53
CA ASP A 59 -31.63 0.10 -10.17
C ASP A 59 -33.13 0.44 -10.05
N GLU A 60 -33.82 0.91 -11.09
CA GLU A 60 -35.26 1.20 -11.03
C GLU A 60 -36.16 -0.04 -11.24
N ASP A 61 -35.68 -1.03 -12.00
CA ASP A 61 -36.49 -2.22 -12.33
C ASP A 61 -36.39 -3.36 -11.28
N GLN A 62 -35.82 -3.07 -10.09
CA GLN A 62 -35.76 -3.99 -8.95
C GLN A 62 -37.17 -4.44 -8.48
N THR A 63 -38.21 -3.67 -8.83
CA THR A 63 -39.60 -3.87 -8.39
C THR A 63 -40.37 -4.89 -9.22
N LYS A 64 -39.95 -5.20 -10.46
CA LYS A 64 -40.79 -5.97 -11.41
C LYS A 64 -40.45 -7.45 -11.56
N ASN A 65 -39.29 -7.93 -11.11
CA ASN A 65 -38.96 -9.38 -11.15
C ASN A 65 -37.86 -9.79 -10.14
N PRO A 66 -38.20 -9.97 -8.85
CA PRO A 66 -37.21 -10.28 -7.80
C PRO A 66 -36.65 -11.72 -7.85
N GLU A 67 -37.39 -12.69 -8.40
CA GLU A 67 -37.02 -14.11 -8.32
C GLU A 67 -36.01 -14.57 -9.40
N ARG A 68 -35.94 -13.91 -10.57
CA ARG A 68 -35.05 -14.32 -11.66
C ARG A 68 -33.59 -13.83 -11.54
N LYS A 69 -33.29 -12.82 -10.70
CA LYS A 69 -31.94 -12.22 -10.61
C LYS A 69 -31.19 -12.44 -9.27
N LYS A 70 -31.89 -12.60 -8.13
CA LYS A 70 -31.20 -12.72 -6.82
C LYS A 70 -30.42 -14.03 -6.63
N LEU A 71 -30.86 -15.14 -7.24
CA LEU A 71 -30.20 -16.45 -7.10
C LEU A 71 -29.13 -16.76 -8.17
N LYS A 72 -29.14 -16.12 -9.35
CA LYS A 72 -28.25 -16.51 -10.46
C LYS A 72 -26.96 -15.70 -10.62
N LEU A 73 -26.86 -14.47 -10.08
CA LEU A 73 -25.64 -13.66 -10.22
C LEU A 73 -24.57 -13.98 -9.17
N LYS A 74 -24.93 -14.09 -7.87
CA LYS A 74 -23.91 -14.19 -6.81
C LYS A 74 -23.09 -15.48 -6.89
N GLU A 75 -23.68 -16.63 -7.17
CA GLU A 75 -22.97 -17.92 -7.20
C GLU A 75 -22.09 -18.10 -8.45
N VAL A 76 -22.57 -17.66 -9.63
CA VAL A 76 -21.79 -17.73 -10.88
C VAL A 76 -20.54 -16.83 -10.81
N HIS A 77 -20.63 -15.68 -10.15
CA HIS A 77 -19.49 -14.80 -9.93
C HIS A 77 -18.50 -15.35 -8.90
N LEU A 78 -18.93 -16.13 -7.90
CA LEU A 78 -18.01 -16.81 -6.96
C LEU A 78 -17.08 -17.79 -7.68
N THR A 79 -17.59 -18.57 -8.64
CA THR A 79 -16.73 -19.46 -9.45
C THR A 79 -15.70 -18.67 -10.23
N LYS A 80 -16.06 -17.50 -10.79
CA LYS A 80 -15.11 -16.62 -11.49
C LYS A 80 -14.06 -16.02 -10.57
N LEU A 81 -14.42 -15.63 -9.35
CA LEU A 81 -13.47 -15.20 -8.33
C LEU A 81 -12.50 -16.32 -7.98
N LEU A 82 -13.00 -17.56 -7.81
CA LEU A 82 -12.15 -18.72 -7.55
C LEU A 82 -11.22 -19.02 -8.74
N SER A 83 -11.74 -19.00 -9.97
CA SER A 83 -10.91 -19.19 -11.18
C SER A 83 -9.80 -18.15 -11.27
N THR A 84 -10.12 -16.88 -10.98
CA THR A 84 -9.12 -15.79 -10.98
C THR A 84 -8.09 -16.01 -9.89
N LYS A 85 -8.52 -16.33 -8.65
CA LYS A 85 -7.64 -16.66 -7.53
C LYS A 85 -6.68 -17.78 -7.92
N VAL A 86 -7.18 -18.88 -8.49
CA VAL A 86 -6.35 -20.01 -8.92
C VAL A 86 -5.34 -19.58 -9.98
N ALA A 87 -5.75 -18.81 -10.99
CA ALA A 87 -4.87 -18.35 -12.06
C ALA A 87 -3.71 -17.47 -11.55
N VAL A 88 -3.95 -16.62 -10.55
CA VAL A 88 -2.91 -15.72 -10.00
C VAL A 88 -2.19 -16.30 -8.78
N HIS A 89 -2.61 -17.47 -8.29
CA HIS A 89 -2.20 -17.97 -6.98
C HIS A 89 -0.68 -18.20 -6.86
N SER A 90 -0.05 -18.73 -7.91
CA SER A 90 1.39 -19.00 -7.93
C SER A 90 2.21 -17.71 -7.78
N PHE A 91 1.75 -16.59 -8.35
CA PHE A 91 2.39 -15.28 -8.19
C PHE A 91 2.23 -14.76 -6.77
N VAL A 92 1.05 -14.95 -6.17
CA VAL A 92 0.79 -14.57 -4.77
C VAL A 92 1.69 -15.37 -3.82
N GLU A 93 1.75 -16.70 -3.96
CA GLU A 93 2.63 -17.54 -3.13
C GLU A 93 4.10 -17.16 -3.29
N LYS A 94 4.55 -16.91 -4.53
CA LYS A 94 5.92 -16.50 -4.81
C LYS A 94 6.24 -15.16 -4.17
N LEU A 95 5.34 -14.19 -4.25
CA LEU A 95 5.49 -12.88 -3.60
C LEU A 95 5.58 -13.04 -2.09
N PHE A 96 4.62 -13.72 -1.47
CA PHE A 96 4.59 -13.94 -0.02
C PHE A 96 5.87 -14.61 0.49
N ARG A 97 6.31 -15.67 -0.19
CA ARG A 97 7.54 -16.38 0.15
C ARG A 97 8.81 -15.60 -0.17
N SER A 98 8.77 -14.60 -1.05
CA SER A 98 9.89 -13.68 -1.23
C SER A 98 9.99 -12.65 -0.11
N ILE A 99 8.87 -12.33 0.55
CA ILE A 99 8.81 -11.37 1.66
C ILE A 99 9.29 -12.01 2.97
N TRP A 100 8.78 -13.20 3.31
CA TRP A 100 9.19 -13.94 4.51
C TRP A 100 10.17 -15.08 4.21
N GLY A 101 10.80 -15.05 3.04
CA GLY A 101 11.87 -15.97 2.68
C GLY A 101 13.23 -15.41 3.07
N LEU A 102 14.17 -16.30 3.38
CA LEU A 102 15.55 -15.93 3.66
C LEU A 102 16.44 -16.30 2.47
N THR A 103 17.02 -15.30 1.81
CA THR A 103 18.06 -15.49 0.79
C THR A 103 19.35 -15.93 1.46
N LEU A 104 19.92 -17.06 1.03
CA LEU A 104 21.15 -17.64 1.63
C LEU A 104 21.05 -17.81 3.15
N SER A 105 19.84 -18.06 3.67
CA SER A 105 19.55 -18.17 5.11
C SER A 105 19.86 -16.91 5.93
N ARG A 106 20.02 -15.74 5.30
CA ARG A 106 20.23 -14.45 5.97
C ARG A 106 19.03 -13.54 5.76
N SER A 107 18.59 -12.87 6.83
CA SER A 107 17.57 -11.83 6.75
C SER A 107 18.21 -10.48 6.45
N PRO A 108 17.44 -9.49 5.95
CA PRO A 108 17.96 -8.13 5.78
C PRO A 108 18.48 -7.56 7.10
N PHE A 109 19.62 -6.85 7.06
CA PHE A 109 20.26 -6.27 8.26
C PHE A 109 19.29 -5.45 9.12
N ALA A 110 18.49 -4.59 8.48
CA ALA A 110 17.50 -3.77 9.17
C ALA A 110 16.41 -4.61 9.88
N VAL A 111 15.98 -5.73 9.29
CA VAL A 111 14.97 -6.61 9.89
C VAL A 111 15.54 -7.33 11.10
N LYS A 112 16.72 -7.95 10.98
CA LYS A 112 17.37 -8.63 12.11
C LYS A 112 17.62 -7.65 13.26
N TYR A 113 18.28 -6.53 12.97
CA TYR A 113 18.61 -5.53 13.98
C TYR A 113 17.36 -4.99 14.69
N PHE A 114 16.31 -4.66 13.94
CA PHE A 114 15.08 -4.12 14.52
C PHE A 114 14.29 -5.17 15.31
N PHE A 115 14.27 -6.44 14.88
CA PHE A 115 13.61 -7.50 15.64
C PHE A 115 14.36 -7.84 16.93
N ASP A 116 15.69 -7.84 16.91
CA ASP A 116 16.50 -7.98 18.12
C ASP A 116 16.27 -6.82 19.09
N PHE A 117 16.15 -5.59 18.56
CA PHE A 117 15.76 -4.43 19.37
C PHE A 117 14.40 -4.64 20.06
N LEU A 118 13.37 -5.13 19.35
CA LEU A 118 12.06 -5.42 19.95
C LEU A 118 12.16 -6.50 21.02
N ASP A 119 12.96 -7.54 20.79
CA ASP A 119 13.18 -8.63 21.75
C ASP A 119 13.87 -8.07 23.03
N THR A 120 14.90 -7.25 22.89
CA THR A 120 15.56 -6.57 24.04
C THR A 120 14.60 -5.62 24.79
N GLN A 121 13.73 -4.88 24.09
CA GLN A 121 12.74 -4.02 24.75
C GLN A 121 11.73 -4.85 25.56
N ALA A 122 11.27 -5.98 25.04
CA ALA A 122 10.38 -6.87 25.79
C ALA A 122 11.07 -7.44 27.03
N GLU A 123 12.34 -7.84 26.92
CA GLU A 123 13.16 -8.30 28.06
C GLU A 123 13.29 -7.21 29.14
N ASN A 124 13.62 -5.98 28.74
CA ASN A 124 13.72 -4.83 29.65
C ASN A 124 12.39 -4.55 30.37
N MET A 125 11.27 -4.75 29.68
CA MET A 125 9.92 -4.61 30.25
C MET A 125 9.44 -5.87 31.00
N LYS A 126 10.27 -6.93 31.09
CA LYS A 126 9.96 -8.23 31.70
C LYS A 126 8.73 -8.91 31.08
N ILE A 127 8.52 -8.72 29.79
CA ILE A 127 7.45 -9.37 29.02
C ILE A 127 7.93 -10.75 28.63
N THR A 128 7.25 -11.80 29.11
CA THR A 128 7.58 -13.21 28.82
C THR A 128 6.65 -13.85 27.80
N ASP A 129 5.55 -13.19 27.45
CA ASP A 129 4.56 -13.68 26.50
C ASP A 129 5.06 -13.53 25.05
N PRO A 130 5.30 -14.64 24.32
CA PRO A 130 5.77 -14.59 22.93
C PRO A 130 4.73 -13.97 21.96
N ASP A 131 3.45 -13.97 22.31
CA ASP A 131 2.40 -13.39 21.46
C ASP A 131 2.55 -11.86 21.37
N VAL A 132 3.00 -11.21 22.45
CA VAL A 132 3.28 -9.77 22.46
C VAL A 132 4.38 -9.42 21.45
N LEU A 133 5.48 -10.18 21.46
CA LEU A 133 6.59 -10.00 20.51
C LEU A 133 6.13 -10.24 19.06
N HIS A 134 5.32 -11.27 18.83
CA HIS A 134 4.74 -11.54 17.52
C HIS A 134 3.88 -10.36 17.04
N ILE A 135 3.05 -9.79 17.91
CA ILE A 135 2.21 -8.63 17.62
C ILE A 135 3.08 -7.40 17.30
N TRP A 136 4.12 -7.12 18.08
CA TRP A 136 5.03 -6.00 17.82
C TRP A 136 5.73 -6.13 16.47
N LYS A 137 6.30 -7.30 16.17
CA LYS A 137 6.96 -7.59 14.88
C LYS A 137 5.99 -7.43 13.71
N THR A 138 4.76 -7.94 13.86
CA THR A 138 3.71 -7.86 12.83
C THR A 138 3.21 -6.43 12.60
N ASN A 139 2.98 -5.67 13.68
CA ASN A 139 2.48 -4.31 13.62
C ASN A 139 3.52 -3.28 13.19
N SER A 140 4.80 -3.63 13.23
CA SER A 140 5.89 -2.74 12.85
C SER A 140 6.34 -2.95 11.41
N LEU A 141 6.53 -4.18 10.95
CA LEU A 141 7.08 -4.46 9.62
C LEU A 141 6.00 -4.88 8.59
N PRO A 142 5.33 -6.06 8.69
CA PRO A 142 4.27 -6.45 7.76
C PRO A 142 3.18 -5.40 7.59
N LEU A 143 2.64 -4.86 8.69
CA LEU A 143 1.51 -3.95 8.64
C LEU A 143 1.87 -2.55 8.12
N ARG A 144 3.02 -2.00 8.50
CA ARG A 144 3.37 -0.60 8.15
C ARG A 144 4.09 -0.50 6.81
N PHE A 145 4.96 -1.46 6.52
CA PHE A 145 5.77 -1.44 5.31
C PHE A 145 5.15 -2.31 4.22
N TRP A 146 5.06 -3.63 4.44
CA TRP A 146 4.68 -4.56 3.37
C TRP A 146 3.27 -4.33 2.87
N ILE A 147 2.28 -4.15 3.75
CA ILE A 147 0.91 -3.84 3.31
C ILE A 147 0.83 -2.57 2.47
N ASN A 148 1.64 -1.57 2.79
CA ASN A 148 1.67 -0.34 2.02
C ASN A 148 2.20 -0.59 0.60
N ILE A 149 3.29 -1.36 0.47
CA ILE A 149 3.87 -1.73 -0.84
C ILE A 149 2.93 -2.64 -1.63
N LEU A 150 2.33 -3.67 -1.01
CA LEU A 150 1.39 -4.58 -1.67
C LEU A 150 0.17 -3.83 -2.22
N LYS A 151 -0.35 -2.87 -1.45
CA LYS A 151 -1.51 -2.08 -1.89
C LYS A 151 -1.13 -0.98 -2.87
N ASN A 152 0.09 -0.47 -2.82
CA ASN A 152 0.51 0.68 -3.62
C ASN A 152 1.74 0.35 -4.48
N PRO A 153 1.60 -0.53 -5.50
CA PRO A 153 2.73 -0.90 -6.35
C PRO A 153 3.29 0.29 -7.15
N GLN A 154 2.52 1.36 -7.34
CA GLN A 154 2.97 2.60 -7.97
C GLN A 154 4.04 3.36 -7.16
N PHE A 155 4.27 3.01 -5.89
CA PHE A 155 5.40 3.52 -5.12
C PHE A 155 6.73 2.89 -5.54
N VAL A 156 6.69 1.75 -6.24
CA VAL A 156 7.87 0.99 -6.65
C VAL A 156 8.03 0.99 -8.17
N PHE A 157 6.92 0.98 -8.91
CA PHE A 157 6.89 0.87 -10.36
C PHE A 157 6.17 2.04 -11.01
N ASP A 158 6.62 2.45 -12.19
CA ASP A 158 5.91 3.42 -13.02
C ASP A 158 4.67 2.75 -13.63
N MET A 159 3.52 2.92 -12.96
CA MET A 159 2.25 2.33 -13.39
C MET A 159 1.04 3.12 -12.90
N GLU A 160 -0.04 3.13 -13.71
CA GLU A 160 -1.32 3.67 -13.29
C GLU A 160 -2.12 2.63 -12.49
N LYS A 161 -2.45 2.97 -11.24
CA LYS A 161 -3.26 2.11 -10.38
C LYS A 161 -4.75 2.36 -10.59
N THR A 162 -5.45 1.37 -11.13
CA THR A 162 -6.92 1.44 -11.29
C THR A 162 -7.66 1.08 -9.99
N PRO A 163 -8.88 1.61 -9.76
CA PRO A 163 -9.70 1.24 -8.60
C PRO A 163 -10.01 -0.26 -8.52
N HIS A 164 -10.23 -0.92 -9.66
CA HIS A 164 -10.43 -2.36 -9.70
C HIS A 164 -9.20 -3.13 -9.18
N MET A 165 -8.00 -2.73 -9.62
CA MET A 165 -6.76 -3.32 -9.14
C MET A 165 -6.56 -3.06 -7.64
N ASP A 166 -6.90 -1.87 -7.14
CA ASP A 166 -6.88 -1.58 -5.69
C ASP A 166 -7.74 -2.57 -4.88
N GLY A 167 -8.94 -2.89 -5.38
CA GLY A 167 -9.82 -3.89 -4.79
C GLY A 167 -9.17 -5.28 -4.77
N CYS A 168 -8.59 -5.72 -5.89
CA CYS A 168 -7.89 -7.00 -5.97
C CYS A 168 -6.67 -7.08 -5.04
N LEU A 169 -5.83 -6.04 -5.02
CA LEU A 169 -4.65 -5.95 -4.16
C LEU A 169 -5.05 -5.90 -2.69
N SER A 170 -6.16 -5.24 -2.34
CA SER A 170 -6.69 -5.23 -0.98
C SER A 170 -7.12 -6.62 -0.50
N VAL A 171 -7.68 -7.47 -1.38
CA VAL A 171 -7.98 -8.87 -1.07
C VAL A 171 -6.70 -9.66 -0.79
N ILE A 172 -5.66 -9.49 -1.62
CA ILE A 172 -4.36 -10.17 -1.44
C ILE A 172 -3.67 -9.67 -0.16
N ALA A 173 -3.67 -8.36 0.08
CA ALA A 173 -3.11 -7.73 1.28
C ALA A 173 -3.81 -8.21 2.56
N GLN A 174 -5.14 -8.41 2.51
CA GLN A 174 -5.86 -9.00 3.64
C GLN A 174 -5.41 -10.44 3.91
N ALA A 175 -5.30 -11.27 2.87
CA ALA A 175 -4.80 -12.64 3.01
C ALA A 175 -3.34 -12.67 3.55
N PHE A 176 -2.52 -11.70 3.13
CA PHE A 176 -1.18 -11.51 3.70
C PHE A 176 -1.26 -11.23 5.20
N MET A 177 -2.05 -10.25 5.66
CA MET A 177 -2.19 -9.97 7.10
C MET A 177 -2.79 -11.13 7.89
N ASP A 178 -3.77 -11.84 7.34
CA ASP A 178 -4.39 -13.00 7.98
C ASP A 178 -3.35 -14.11 8.23
N SER A 179 -2.29 -14.17 7.42
CA SER A 179 -1.15 -15.10 7.60
C SER A 179 -0.27 -14.76 8.82
N PHE A 180 -0.33 -13.53 9.33
CA PHE A 180 0.34 -13.13 10.57
C PHE A 180 -0.61 -13.15 11.78
N SER A 181 -1.89 -13.50 11.62
CA SER A 181 -2.81 -13.54 12.75
C SER A 181 -2.51 -14.69 13.71
N LEU A 182 -2.49 -14.40 15.01
CA LEU A 182 -2.43 -15.43 16.07
C LEU A 182 -3.76 -16.16 16.25
N SER A 183 -4.89 -15.52 15.92
CA SER A 183 -6.22 -16.11 16.08
C SER A 183 -6.58 -17.06 14.95
N GLU A 184 -7.17 -18.20 15.29
CA GLU A 184 -7.70 -19.12 14.29
C GLU A 184 -8.84 -18.49 13.49
N MET A 185 -8.87 -18.77 12.20
CA MET A 185 -9.86 -18.19 11.32
C MET A 185 -11.20 -18.92 11.47
N GLN A 186 -12.18 -18.25 12.07
CA GLN A 186 -13.54 -18.76 12.20
C GLN A 186 -14.29 -18.59 10.88
N LEU A 187 -14.43 -19.68 10.13
CA LEU A 187 -15.16 -19.71 8.86
C LEU A 187 -16.63 -20.05 9.13
N GLY A 188 -17.48 -19.03 9.16
CA GLY A 188 -18.93 -19.17 9.24
C GLY A 188 -19.62 -18.83 7.92
N LYS A 189 -20.93 -19.10 7.85
CA LYS A 189 -21.81 -18.72 6.72
C LYS A 189 -21.77 -17.22 6.38
N TYR A 190 -21.39 -16.39 7.35
CA TYR A 190 -21.31 -14.93 7.23
C TYR A 190 -19.88 -14.41 7.07
N ALA A 191 -18.89 -15.28 6.88
CA ALA A 191 -17.52 -14.87 6.60
C ALA A 191 -17.47 -14.12 5.26
N PRO A 192 -16.72 -13.01 5.17
CA PRO A 192 -16.65 -12.22 3.94
C PRO A 192 -15.91 -13.02 2.85
N THR A 193 -16.35 -12.86 1.60
CA THR A 193 -15.88 -13.68 0.46
C THR A 193 -14.37 -13.66 0.27
N ASN A 194 -13.72 -12.52 0.52
CA ASN A 194 -12.26 -12.38 0.45
C ASN A 194 -11.53 -13.31 1.43
N LYS A 195 -12.05 -13.52 2.64
CA LYS A 195 -11.50 -14.48 3.61
C LYS A 195 -11.72 -15.92 3.17
N LEU A 196 -12.89 -16.22 2.59
CA LEU A 196 -13.19 -17.54 2.06
C LEU A 196 -12.26 -17.94 0.90
N LEU A 197 -11.83 -16.98 0.07
CA LEU A 197 -10.98 -17.24 -1.11
C LEU A 197 -9.60 -17.81 -0.76
N TYR A 198 -9.01 -17.38 0.36
CA TYR A 198 -7.67 -17.80 0.81
C TYR A 198 -7.71 -18.73 2.01
N ALA A 199 -8.90 -19.11 2.47
CA ALA A 199 -9.13 -19.80 3.72
C ALA A 199 -8.28 -21.07 3.91
N LYS A 200 -8.11 -21.84 2.84
CA LYS A 200 -7.36 -23.10 2.84
C LYS A 200 -5.83 -22.89 2.86
N ASP A 201 -5.36 -21.71 2.43
CA ASP A 201 -3.93 -21.42 2.31
C ASP A 201 -3.38 -20.76 3.60
N ILE A 202 -4.21 -19.99 4.31
CA ILE A 202 -3.80 -19.25 5.52
C ILE A 202 -3.10 -20.13 6.57
N PRO A 203 -3.58 -21.35 6.93
CA PRO A 203 -2.89 -22.17 7.92
C PRO A 203 -1.44 -22.50 7.55
N LYS A 204 -1.19 -22.77 6.26
CA LYS A 204 0.16 -23.02 5.73
C LYS A 204 1.01 -21.76 5.82
N PHE A 205 0.50 -20.61 5.40
CA PHE A 205 1.23 -19.35 5.49
C PHE A 205 1.54 -18.94 6.94
N LYS A 206 0.63 -19.18 7.88
CA LYS A 206 0.89 -18.97 9.32
C LYS A 206 2.05 -19.81 9.82
N GLN A 207 2.18 -21.06 9.37
CA GLN A 207 3.33 -21.91 9.73
C GLN A 207 4.63 -21.37 9.15
N GLU A 208 4.61 -20.92 7.88
CA GLU A 208 5.77 -20.29 7.24
C GLU A 208 6.19 -19.00 7.97
N VAL A 209 5.25 -18.14 8.37
CA VAL A 209 5.51 -16.92 9.14
C VAL A 209 6.09 -17.22 10.52
N LYS A 210 5.55 -18.23 11.24
CA LYS A 210 6.12 -18.67 12.52
C LYS A 210 7.57 -19.14 12.35
N MET A 211 7.87 -19.86 11.27
CA MET A 211 9.23 -20.28 10.96
C MET A 211 10.13 -19.08 10.64
N TYR A 212 9.65 -18.12 9.85
CA TYR A 212 10.38 -16.90 9.51
C TYR A 212 10.84 -16.11 10.74
N TYR A 213 9.92 -15.82 11.68
CA TYR A 213 10.27 -15.12 12.93
C TYR A 213 11.24 -15.93 13.79
N LYS A 214 11.06 -17.25 13.87
CA LYS A 214 11.99 -18.13 14.56
C LYS A 214 13.40 -18.08 13.95
N GLN A 215 13.50 -18.20 12.63
CA GLN A 215 14.78 -18.18 11.93
C GLN A 215 15.53 -16.86 12.10
N ILE A 216 14.83 -15.72 12.08
CA ILE A 216 15.45 -14.41 12.35
C ILE A 216 15.97 -14.34 13.79
N ARG A 217 15.17 -14.79 14.76
CA ARG A 217 15.60 -14.80 16.16
C ARG A 217 16.82 -15.67 16.37
N ASP A 218 16.86 -16.83 15.73
CA ASP A 218 17.94 -17.81 15.87
C ASP A 218 19.21 -17.41 15.07
N GLN A 219 19.18 -16.35 14.26
CA GLN A 219 20.38 -15.77 13.62
C GLN A 219 21.29 -15.06 14.63
N SER A 220 22.59 -15.06 14.32
CA SER A 220 23.57 -14.25 15.06
C SER A 220 23.15 -12.77 15.10
N PRO A 221 23.27 -12.09 16.24
CA PRO A 221 22.98 -10.67 16.35
C PRO A 221 23.87 -9.86 15.40
N VAL A 222 23.32 -8.78 14.85
CA VAL A 222 24.10 -7.80 14.07
C VAL A 222 24.89 -6.94 15.06
N THR A 223 26.20 -6.86 14.89
CA THR A 223 27.04 -6.04 15.77
C THR A 223 26.80 -4.54 15.53
N PRO A 224 27.01 -3.67 16.53
CA PRO A 224 26.88 -2.22 16.34
C PRO A 224 27.80 -1.67 15.24
N ALA A 225 28.99 -2.27 15.05
CA ALA A 225 29.91 -1.88 14.00
C ALA A 225 29.35 -2.22 12.61
N GLU A 226 28.91 -3.47 12.39
CA GLU A 226 28.30 -3.89 11.12
C GLU A 226 27.07 -3.06 10.77
N PHE A 227 26.22 -2.75 11.76
CA PHE A 227 25.04 -1.93 11.50
C PHE A 227 25.41 -0.48 11.18
N LYS A 228 26.43 0.08 11.84
CA LYS A 228 26.93 1.43 11.53
C LYS A 228 27.49 1.51 10.11
N ASP A 229 28.25 0.50 9.69
CA ASP A 229 28.81 0.43 8.34
C ASP A 229 27.69 0.35 7.30
N PHE A 230 26.70 -0.52 7.52
CA PHE A 230 25.49 -0.60 6.69
C PHE A 230 24.78 0.76 6.56
N LEU A 231 24.55 1.47 7.67
CA LEU A 231 23.91 2.78 7.66
C LEU A 231 24.75 3.85 6.94
N HIS A 232 26.07 3.79 7.07
CA HIS A 232 26.97 4.71 6.38
C HIS A 232 26.96 4.49 4.87
N GLU A 233 26.96 3.23 4.42
CA GLU A 233 26.86 2.88 3.00
C GLU A 233 25.55 3.37 2.39
N GLU A 234 24.42 3.14 3.05
CA GLU A 234 23.11 3.63 2.57
C GLU A 234 23.03 5.17 2.61
N SER A 235 23.58 5.82 3.64
CA SER A 235 23.62 7.29 3.70
C SER A 235 24.42 7.89 2.53
N LYS A 236 25.59 7.32 2.24
CA LYS A 236 26.46 7.77 1.14
C LYS A 236 25.81 7.58 -0.22
N LYS A 237 25.08 6.47 -0.40
CA LYS A 237 24.38 6.16 -1.65
C LYS A 237 23.30 7.20 -1.99
N HIS A 238 22.64 7.75 -0.97
CA HIS A 238 21.49 8.63 -1.12
C HIS A 238 21.78 10.11 -0.75
N GLU A 239 23.04 10.49 -0.48
CA GLU A 239 23.46 11.81 0.04
C GLU A 239 22.94 13.00 -0.78
N ASN A 240 22.84 12.86 -2.11
CA ASN A 240 22.45 13.94 -3.01
C ASN A 240 21.07 13.72 -3.68
N GLU A 241 20.29 12.75 -3.19
CA GLU A 241 18.96 12.47 -3.76
C GLU A 241 17.87 13.38 -3.21
N PHE A 242 18.05 13.93 -2.01
CA PHE A 242 17.03 14.71 -1.31
C PHE A 242 17.52 16.12 -0.98
N ASN A 243 16.60 17.09 -1.03
CA ASN A 243 16.89 18.47 -0.68
C ASN A 243 16.67 18.72 0.82
N GLU A 244 17.74 18.62 1.60
CA GLU A 244 17.71 18.85 3.06
C GLU A 244 17.23 20.26 3.42
N ALA A 245 17.65 21.28 2.66
CA ALA A 245 17.28 22.66 2.93
C ALA A 245 15.75 22.89 2.82
N ALA A 246 15.09 22.24 1.86
CA ALA A 246 13.64 22.27 1.73
C ALA A 246 12.96 21.54 2.90
N ALA A 247 13.46 20.35 3.28
CA ALA A 247 12.92 19.60 4.40
C ALA A 247 13.03 20.37 5.73
N LEU A 248 14.18 21.00 6.00
CA LEU A 248 14.41 21.81 7.20
C LEU A 248 13.51 23.05 7.26
N LYS A 249 13.25 23.70 6.11
CA LYS A 249 12.29 24.82 6.04
C LYS A 249 10.87 24.40 6.40
N GLU A 250 10.42 23.24 5.91
CA GLU A 250 9.11 22.69 6.27
C GLU A 250 9.06 22.26 7.74
N LEU A 251 10.13 21.64 8.25
CA LEU A 251 10.24 21.22 9.65
C LEU A 251 10.19 22.43 10.62
N TYR A 252 10.85 23.54 10.27
CA TYR A 252 10.85 24.75 11.08
C TYR A 252 9.44 25.30 11.32
N LYS A 253 8.49 25.13 10.38
CA LYS A 253 7.09 25.56 10.58
C LYS A 253 6.46 24.91 11.82
N PHE A 254 6.83 23.65 12.12
CA PHE A 254 6.39 22.98 13.34
C PHE A 254 7.10 23.51 14.58
N ILE A 255 8.42 23.77 14.48
CA ILE A 255 9.20 24.37 15.57
C ILE A 255 8.62 25.73 15.95
N GLU A 256 8.35 26.60 14.98
CA GLU A 256 7.76 27.91 15.19
C GLU A 256 6.38 27.80 15.86
N ARG A 257 5.53 26.89 15.37
CA ARG A 257 4.17 26.68 15.87
C ARG A 257 4.13 26.21 17.32
N TYR A 258 5.05 25.34 17.72
CA TYR A 258 5.08 24.70 19.03
C TYR A 258 6.29 25.15 19.87
N PHE A 259 6.83 26.33 19.59
CA PHE A 259 8.10 26.78 20.14
C PHE A 259 8.09 26.83 21.67
N THR A 260 6.99 27.30 22.25
CA THR A 260 6.83 27.43 23.70
C THR A 260 6.78 26.06 24.38
N GLU A 261 6.02 25.13 23.82
CA GLU A 261 5.88 23.76 24.31
C GLU A 261 7.19 22.99 24.19
N ILE A 262 7.90 23.16 23.08
CA ILE A 262 9.24 22.59 22.89
C ILE A 262 10.18 23.13 23.96
N LYS A 263 10.25 24.45 24.13
CA LYS A 263 11.12 25.09 25.14
C LYS A 263 10.80 24.60 26.55
N GLN A 264 9.53 24.57 26.93
CA GLN A 264 9.10 24.06 28.22
C GLN A 264 9.54 22.61 28.44
N LYS A 265 9.38 21.74 27.43
CA LYS A 265 9.83 20.35 27.52
C LYS A 265 11.35 20.23 27.60
N LEU A 266 12.11 21.11 26.95
CA LEU A 266 13.56 21.18 27.13
C LEU A 266 13.90 21.60 28.57
N ASP A 267 13.17 22.55 29.16
CA ASP A 267 13.38 22.97 30.55
C ASP A 267 13.10 21.83 31.54
N GLU A 268 11.99 21.11 31.36
CA GLU A 268 11.59 19.97 32.22
C GLU A 268 12.59 18.80 32.16
N ASN A 269 13.19 18.55 31.00
CA ASN A 269 14.15 17.44 30.81
C ASN A 269 15.60 17.80 31.18
N GLY A 270 15.86 19.01 31.68
CA GLY A 270 17.19 19.41 32.16
C GLY A 270 18.27 19.46 31.07
N VAL A 271 17.91 19.73 29.81
CA VAL A 271 18.90 19.85 28.73
C VAL A 271 19.82 21.07 28.95
N PRO A 272 21.10 20.99 28.49
CA PRO A 272 22.07 22.07 28.59
C PRO A 272 21.55 23.42 28.06
N ALA A 273 21.97 24.51 28.70
CA ALA A 273 21.60 25.87 28.30
C ALA A 273 21.99 26.18 26.83
N GLU A 274 23.12 25.64 26.37
CA GLU A 274 23.62 25.78 25.00
C GLU A 274 22.61 25.33 23.95
N LEU A 275 21.92 24.19 24.14
CA LEU A 275 20.90 23.72 23.20
C LEU A 275 19.69 24.66 23.14
N LYS A 276 19.35 25.30 24.26
CA LYS A 276 18.24 26.27 24.34
C LYS A 276 18.61 27.57 23.64
N GLU A 277 19.86 28.00 23.78
CA GLU A 277 20.41 29.15 23.05
C GLU A 277 20.46 28.87 21.56
N GLN A 278 20.88 27.67 21.13
CA GLN A 278 20.85 27.25 19.74
C GLN A 278 19.44 27.27 19.15
N LEU A 279 18.43 26.77 19.88
CA LEU A 279 17.03 26.82 19.44
C LEU A 279 16.54 28.27 19.26
N GLN A 280 16.91 29.17 20.18
CA GLN A 280 16.59 30.60 20.05
C GLN A 280 17.31 31.25 18.87
N HIS A 281 18.58 30.91 18.65
CA HIS A 281 19.36 31.38 17.51
C HIS A 281 18.76 30.93 16.18
N VAL A 282 18.30 29.67 16.08
CA VAL A 282 17.58 29.17 14.91
C VAL A 282 16.32 30.00 14.67
N LYS A 283 15.51 30.25 15.71
CA LYS A 283 14.30 31.09 15.58
C LYS A 283 14.64 32.48 15.05
N GLN A 284 15.61 33.15 15.67
CA GLN A 284 16.04 34.50 15.26
C GLN A 284 16.55 34.54 13.82
N SER A 285 17.29 33.51 13.40
CA SER A 285 17.82 33.40 12.04
C SER A 285 16.69 33.30 11.00
N PHE A 286 15.64 32.51 11.29
CA PHE A 286 14.47 32.40 10.41
C PHE A 286 13.57 33.64 10.44
N ASP A 287 13.43 34.30 11.60
CA ASP A 287 12.66 35.53 11.72
C ASP A 287 13.35 36.71 10.99
N GLY A 288 14.68 36.77 11.03
CA GLY A 288 15.48 37.72 10.24
C GLY A 288 15.38 37.51 8.73
N LEU A 289 15.19 36.26 8.27
CA LEU A 289 14.93 35.97 6.86
C LEU A 289 13.54 36.45 6.42
N LYS A 290 12.54 36.43 7.31
CA LYS A 290 11.20 36.97 7.04
C LYS A 290 11.20 38.50 6.96
N SER A 291 12.02 39.18 7.75
CA SER A 291 12.12 40.65 7.70
C SER A 291 12.86 41.16 6.46
N CYS A 292 13.80 40.40 5.92
CA CYS A 292 14.54 40.76 4.70
C CYS A 292 13.77 40.53 3.38
N SER A 293 12.67 39.75 3.40
CA SER A 293 11.86 39.52 2.19
C SER A 293 10.82 40.62 1.90
N TRP A 294 10.76 41.67 2.74
CA TRP A 294 9.83 42.80 2.64
C TRP A 294 10.51 44.12 2.20
N SER A 295 11.68 44.02 1.57
CA SER A 295 12.46 45.12 1.02
C SER A 295 12.99 44.75 -0.36
#